data_AF-A0A9E1YRQ7-F1
#
_entry.id   AF-A0A9E1YRQ7-F1
#
_cell.length_a   1.000
_cell.length_b   1.000
_cell.length_c   1.000
_cell.angle_alpha   90.00
_cell.angle_beta   90.00
_cell.angle_gamma   90.00
#
_symmetry.space_group_name_H-M   'P 1'
#
loop_
_entity.id
_entity.type
_entity.pdbx_description
1 polymer ?
#
loop_
_entity_poly.entity_id
_entity_poly.type
_entity_poly.pdbx_seq_one_letter_code
_entity_poly.pdbx_strand_id
1 'polypeptide(L)'
;MADPVLEPLTIKKLTLRNRVVSTSHAPGYAENGRPKARYQLYHEEKARGGIGMTMFGGSSNIAPDSASVFGGQIYVGDDGIIPYFQEFSERVHRHGAALICQITHMGRRTVWNADNWVPTIAPSRIREHQHSVCRQRLWDRLGGFHNGVFLADRSDRRERR
;
A
#
# COMPACT_ATOMS: atom_id res chain seq x y z
N MET A 1 -20.02 -2.56 31.76
CA MET A 1 -20.05 -1.97 30.40
C MET A 1 -19.07 -2.76 29.55
N ALA A 2 -19.39 -3.07 28.29
CA ALA A 2 -18.43 -3.69 27.38
C ALA A 2 -17.30 -2.68 27.08
N ASP A 3 -16.10 -3.17 26.77
CA ASP A 3 -14.95 -2.32 26.43
C ASP A 3 -15.19 -1.63 25.07
N PRO A 4 -15.22 -0.28 25.00
CA PRO A 4 -15.44 0.45 23.75
C PRO A 4 -14.43 0.13 22.63
N VAL A 5 -13.23 -0.35 22.96
CA VAL A 5 -12.22 -0.75 21.96
C VAL A 5 -12.62 -2.04 21.25
N LEU A 6 -13.33 -2.93 21.95
CA LEU A 6 -13.73 -4.24 21.43
C LEU A 6 -15.09 -4.22 20.72
N GLU A 7 -15.80 -3.10 20.75
CA GLU A 7 -17.06 -2.93 20.04
C GLU A 7 -16.84 -2.82 18.51
N PRO A 8 -17.73 -3.43 17.71
CA PRO A 8 -17.69 -3.28 16.25
C PRO A 8 -17.81 -1.82 15.80
N LEU A 9 -17.18 -1.52 14.66
CA LEU A 9 -17.25 -0.21 14.01
C LEU A 9 -17.59 -0.37 12.53
N THR A 10 -18.69 0.23 12.10
CA THR A 10 -19.08 0.26 10.68
C THR A 10 -18.70 1.59 10.05
N ILE A 11 -17.90 1.53 8.98
CA ILE A 11 -17.50 2.67 8.16
C ILE A 11 -18.01 2.42 6.73
N LYS A 12 -19.04 3.16 6.32
CA LYS A 12 -19.75 2.93 5.05
C LYS A 12 -20.24 1.47 4.94
N LYS A 13 -19.60 0.66 4.08
CA LYS A 13 -19.96 -0.74 3.81
C LYS A 13 -19.01 -1.74 4.50
N LEU A 14 -18.02 -1.27 5.24
CA LEU A 14 -17.04 -2.08 5.93
C LEU A 14 -17.37 -2.13 7.42
N THR A 15 -17.56 -3.33 7.97
CA THR A 15 -17.75 -3.54 9.41
C THR A 15 -16.51 -4.21 9.99
N LEU A 16 -15.84 -3.52 10.90
CA LEU A 16 -14.71 -4.05 11.66
C LEU A 16 -15.23 -4.69 12.94
N ARG A 17 -14.74 -5.89 13.27
CA ARG A 17 -15.14 -6.61 14.49
C ARG A 17 -14.74 -5.91 15.79
N ASN A 18 -13.73 -5.03 15.74
CA ASN A 18 -13.28 -4.19 16.85
C ASN A 18 -12.46 -3.01 16.29
N ARG A 19 -12.04 -2.11 17.18
CA ARG A 19 -11.32 -0.86 16.85
C ARG A 19 -9.79 -1.00 16.92
N VAL A 20 -9.29 -2.23 16.95
CA VAL A 20 -7.84 -2.52 16.97
C VAL A 20 -7.33 -2.60 15.55
N VAL A 21 -6.39 -1.71 15.22
CA VAL A 21 -5.83 -1.58 13.86
C VAL A 21 -4.31 -1.68 13.90
N SER A 22 -3.72 -2.50 13.02
CA SER A 22 -2.29 -2.43 12.72
C SER A 22 -2.07 -1.46 11.56
N THR A 23 -1.39 -0.35 11.80
CA THR A 23 -1.15 0.70 10.80
C THR A 23 -0.08 0.30 9.78
N SER A 24 -0.02 1.01 8.64
CA SER A 24 0.97 0.75 7.58
C SER A 24 2.39 0.98 8.07
N HIS A 25 3.26 0.02 7.77
CA HIS A 25 4.70 0.06 7.97
C HIS A 25 5.35 -0.85 6.94
N ALA A 26 6.58 -0.52 6.54
CA ALA A 26 7.33 -1.33 5.59
C ALA A 26 8.22 -2.33 6.35
N PRO A 27 7.82 -3.62 6.49
CA PRO A 27 8.66 -4.62 7.15
C PRO A 27 9.89 -5.02 6.33
N GLY A 28 10.03 -4.51 5.09
CA GLY A 28 11.12 -4.86 4.19
C GLY A 28 11.03 -6.27 3.59
N TYR A 29 9.85 -6.90 3.66
CA TYR A 29 9.63 -8.28 3.18
C TYR A 29 9.11 -8.36 1.75
N ALA A 30 8.99 -7.25 1.02
CA ALA A 30 8.57 -7.31 -0.38
C ALA A 30 9.71 -7.91 -1.23
N GLU A 31 9.35 -8.84 -2.11
CA GLU A 31 10.28 -9.50 -3.01
C GLU A 31 9.93 -9.10 -4.45
N ASN A 32 10.87 -8.53 -5.19
CA ASN A 32 10.65 -8.01 -6.55
C ASN A 32 9.43 -7.07 -6.64
N GLY A 33 9.22 -6.25 -5.61
CA GLY A 33 8.08 -5.35 -5.52
C GLY A 33 6.74 -6.02 -5.19
N ARG A 34 6.72 -7.31 -4.83
CA ARG A 34 5.49 -8.06 -4.56
C ARG A 34 5.40 -8.52 -3.09
N PRO A 35 4.21 -8.49 -2.47
CA PRO A 35 3.99 -9.06 -1.15
C PRO A 35 3.82 -10.59 -1.27
N LYS A 36 4.94 -11.32 -1.34
CA LYS A 36 4.91 -12.80 -1.36
C LYS A 36 4.58 -13.38 0.01
N ALA A 37 4.64 -14.71 0.12
CA ALA A 37 4.20 -15.48 1.29
C ALA A 37 4.67 -14.91 2.65
N ARG A 38 5.95 -14.57 2.82
CA ARG A 38 6.46 -14.03 4.10
C ARG A 38 5.74 -12.74 4.50
N TYR A 39 5.49 -11.85 3.54
CA TYR A 39 4.80 -10.59 3.77
C TYR A 39 3.35 -10.85 4.18
N GLN A 40 2.66 -11.75 3.46
CA GLN A 40 1.26 -12.07 3.70
C GLN A 40 1.07 -12.76 5.06
N LEU A 41 1.90 -13.76 5.39
CA LEU A 41 1.86 -14.48 6.66
C LEU A 41 2.04 -13.54 7.86
N TYR A 42 2.92 -12.55 7.76
CA TYR A 42 3.12 -11.57 8.82
C TYR A 42 1.84 -10.79 9.18
N HIS A 43 1.00 -10.47 8.20
CA HIS A 43 -0.27 -9.81 8.42
C HIS A 43 -1.41 -10.79 8.74
N GLU A 44 -1.36 -12.00 8.18
CA GLU A 44 -2.27 -13.10 8.50
C GLU A 44 -2.20 -13.47 9.99
N GLU A 45 -1.01 -13.55 10.58
CA GLU A 45 -0.85 -13.83 12.02
C GLU A 45 -1.47 -12.74 12.90
N LYS A 46 -1.44 -11.47 12.48
CA LYS A 46 -2.13 -10.39 13.21
C LYS A 46 -3.64 -10.56 13.12
N ALA A 47 -4.14 -10.90 11.93
CA ALA A 47 -5.57 -11.18 11.72
C ALA A 47 -6.04 -12.37 12.56
N ARG A 48 -5.23 -13.43 12.64
CA ARG A 48 -5.46 -14.57 13.54
C ARG A 48 -5.49 -14.18 15.01
N GLY A 49 -4.68 -13.19 15.40
CA GLY A 49 -4.65 -12.61 16.75
C GLY A 49 -5.85 -11.75 17.14
N GLY A 50 -6.82 -11.53 16.24
CA GLY A 50 -8.08 -10.87 16.62
C GLY A 50 -8.21 -9.39 16.24
N ILE A 51 -7.30 -8.80 15.48
CA ILE A 51 -7.41 -7.38 15.08
C ILE A 51 -8.61 -7.13 14.15
N GLY A 52 -9.21 -5.94 14.21
CA GLY A 52 -10.29 -5.55 13.30
C GLY A 52 -9.79 -5.30 11.88
N MET A 53 -8.60 -4.71 11.75
CA MET A 53 -8.03 -4.35 10.44
C MET A 53 -6.51 -4.34 10.47
N THR A 54 -5.88 -4.82 9.40
CA THR A 54 -4.48 -4.59 9.14
C THR A 54 -4.28 -3.72 7.89
N MET A 55 -3.47 -2.70 8.04
CA MET A 55 -2.98 -1.90 6.94
C MET A 55 -1.58 -2.41 6.57
N PHE A 56 -1.32 -2.50 5.28
CA PHE A 56 -0.04 -2.92 4.74
C PHE A 56 0.51 -1.89 3.75
N GLY A 57 1.73 -2.12 3.31
CA GLY A 57 2.53 -1.09 2.69
C GLY A 57 3.03 -0.08 3.72
N GLY A 58 3.43 1.09 3.25
CA GLY A 58 4.15 2.09 4.04
C GLY A 58 4.86 3.09 3.14
N SER A 59 5.09 2.68 1.89
CA SER A 59 5.35 3.50 0.71
C SER A 59 5.14 2.63 -0.54
N SER A 60 3.92 2.11 -0.76
CA SER A 60 3.67 1.24 -1.93
C SER A 60 3.60 2.10 -3.19
N ASN A 61 4.66 2.09 -3.99
CA ASN A 61 4.83 3.01 -5.10
C ASN A 61 3.91 2.65 -6.26
N ILE A 62 3.26 3.66 -6.84
CA ILE A 62 2.25 3.49 -7.89
C ILE A 62 2.76 3.81 -9.30
N ALA A 63 3.97 4.36 -9.42
CA ALA A 63 4.43 4.92 -10.69
C ALA A 63 5.96 4.79 -10.87
N PRO A 64 6.45 4.62 -12.11
CA PRO A 64 7.87 4.49 -12.43
C PRO A 64 8.74 5.68 -12.02
N ASP A 65 8.14 6.87 -11.91
CA ASP A 65 8.72 8.16 -11.47
C ASP A 65 8.66 8.40 -9.97
N SER A 66 8.18 7.40 -9.23
CA SER A 66 8.19 7.34 -7.78
C SER A 66 9.05 6.16 -7.33
N ALA A 67 10.34 6.20 -7.69
CA ALA A 67 11.29 5.16 -7.34
C ALA A 67 11.34 4.94 -5.82
N SER A 68 11.51 3.69 -5.40
CA SER A 68 11.62 3.39 -3.98
C SER A 68 13.03 3.71 -3.48
N VAL A 69 13.14 4.67 -2.55
CA VAL A 69 14.44 5.01 -1.95
C VAL A 69 14.91 3.94 -0.95
N PHE A 70 13.97 3.18 -0.38
CA PHE A 70 14.23 2.11 0.57
C PHE A 70 13.93 0.76 -0.07
N GLY A 71 14.85 -0.21 0.03
CA GLY A 71 14.62 -1.56 -0.48
C GLY A 71 13.47 -2.27 0.24
N GLY A 72 12.84 -3.25 -0.43
CA GLY A 72 11.79 -4.08 0.17
C GLY A 72 10.40 -3.45 0.22
N GLN A 73 10.12 -2.47 -0.65
CA GLN A 73 8.79 -1.85 -0.82
C GLN A 73 7.97 -2.53 -1.91
N ILE A 74 6.64 -2.38 -1.82
CA ILE A 74 5.69 -2.92 -2.80
C ILE A 74 5.54 -1.96 -3.98
N TYR A 75 5.44 -2.52 -5.18
CA TYR A 75 5.11 -1.78 -6.40
C TYR A 75 3.70 -2.12 -6.89
N VAL A 76 2.88 -1.08 -7.06
CA VAL A 76 1.45 -1.12 -7.43
C VAL A 76 1.22 -0.31 -8.71
N GLY A 77 2.21 -0.29 -9.61
CA GLY A 77 2.10 0.42 -10.90
C GLY A 77 1.65 -0.46 -12.07
N ASP A 78 1.53 -1.77 -11.86
CA ASP A 78 1.16 -2.74 -12.91
C ASP A 78 0.20 -3.82 -12.40
N ASP A 79 -0.60 -4.37 -13.33
CA ASP A 79 -1.63 -5.39 -13.07
C ASP A 79 -1.06 -6.73 -12.52
N GLY A 80 0.25 -6.98 -12.64
CA GLY A 80 0.89 -8.17 -12.07
C GLY A 80 0.82 -8.26 -10.54
N ILE A 81 0.42 -7.18 -9.86
CA ILE A 81 0.20 -7.18 -8.40
C ILE A 81 -1.14 -7.83 -8.00
N ILE A 82 -2.12 -7.85 -8.91
CA ILE A 82 -3.51 -8.25 -8.62
C ILE A 82 -3.60 -9.65 -8.00
N PRO A 83 -2.91 -10.69 -8.53
CA PRO A 83 -3.01 -12.04 -7.95
C PRO A 83 -2.50 -12.09 -6.50
N TYR A 84 -1.44 -11.34 -6.19
CA TYR A 84 -0.90 -11.27 -4.83
C TYR A 84 -1.87 -10.57 -3.87
N PHE A 85 -2.55 -9.52 -4.33
CA PHE A 85 -3.55 -8.83 -3.51
C PHE A 85 -4.79 -9.69 -3.28
N GLN A 86 -5.22 -10.46 -4.29
CA GLN A 86 -6.33 -11.42 -4.14
C GLN A 86 -6.01 -12.50 -3.10
N GLU A 87 -4.86 -13.16 -3.21
CA GLU A 87 -4.43 -14.16 -2.23
C GLU A 87 -4.34 -13.55 -0.82
N PHE A 88 -3.79 -12.33 -0.74
CA PHE A 88 -3.57 -11.68 0.53
C PHE A 88 -4.87 -11.24 1.21
N SER A 89 -5.82 -10.68 0.46
CA SER A 89 -7.15 -10.35 0.99
C SER A 89 -7.87 -11.61 1.46
N GLU A 90 -7.85 -12.69 0.68
CA GLU A 90 -8.47 -13.97 1.07
C GLU A 90 -7.89 -14.50 2.39
N ARG A 91 -6.55 -14.47 2.56
CA ARG A 91 -5.90 -14.88 3.82
C ARG A 91 -6.39 -14.10 5.02
N VAL A 92 -6.46 -12.78 4.91
CA VAL A 92 -6.81 -11.91 6.03
C VAL A 92 -8.32 -11.95 6.32
N HIS A 93 -9.16 -11.96 5.28
CA HIS A 93 -10.62 -11.99 5.40
C HIS A 93 -11.12 -13.30 6.04
N ARG A 94 -10.44 -14.44 5.80
CA ARG A 94 -10.76 -15.72 6.47
C ARG A 94 -10.71 -15.64 8.00
N HIS A 95 -9.93 -14.71 8.56
CA HIS A 95 -9.84 -14.49 10.01
C HIS A 95 -10.77 -13.38 10.51
N GLY A 96 -11.65 -12.84 9.67
CA GLY A 96 -12.62 -11.79 10.03
C GLY A 96 -12.01 -10.40 10.25
N ALA A 97 -10.83 -10.14 9.65
CA ALA A 97 -10.18 -8.83 9.68
C ALA A 97 -10.22 -8.19 8.28
N ALA A 98 -10.23 -6.86 8.24
CA ALA A 98 -10.11 -6.10 6.99
C ALA A 98 -8.65 -5.88 6.59
N LEU A 99 -8.40 -5.74 5.28
CA LEU A 99 -7.08 -5.44 4.72
C LEU A 99 -7.10 -4.12 3.95
N ILE A 100 -6.15 -3.22 4.21
CA ILE A 100 -6.01 -1.94 3.49
C ILE A 100 -4.56 -1.76 3.00
N CYS A 101 -4.39 -1.35 1.74
CA CYS A 101 -3.09 -0.97 1.19
C CYS A 101 -2.87 0.55 1.27
N GLN A 102 -1.77 1.00 1.87
CA GLN A 102 -1.30 2.36 1.69
C GLN A 102 -0.50 2.47 0.39
N ILE A 103 -1.08 3.13 -0.60
CA ILE A 103 -0.42 3.50 -1.85
C ILE A 103 0.23 4.88 -1.72
N THR A 104 1.32 5.13 -2.44
CA THR A 104 2.08 6.37 -2.32
C THR A 104 2.74 6.76 -3.64
N HIS A 105 2.90 8.08 -3.81
CA HIS A 105 3.84 8.68 -4.75
C HIS A 105 4.84 9.53 -3.94
N MET A 106 6.12 9.18 -3.99
CA MET A 106 7.19 9.80 -3.19
C MET A 106 7.46 11.25 -3.59
N GLY A 107 7.14 11.61 -4.84
CA GLY A 107 7.27 12.97 -5.34
C GLY A 107 8.70 13.49 -5.22
N ARG A 108 8.90 14.62 -4.55
CA ARG A 108 10.26 15.15 -4.30
C ARG A 108 11.08 14.40 -3.26
N ARG A 109 10.49 13.42 -2.56
CA ARG A 109 11.17 12.58 -1.55
C ARG A 109 11.83 11.34 -2.15
N THR A 110 11.84 11.23 -3.48
CA THR A 110 12.58 10.21 -4.21
C THR A 110 13.75 10.81 -5.00
N VAL A 111 14.55 9.96 -5.63
CA VAL A 111 15.76 10.31 -6.38
C VAL A 111 15.59 9.97 -7.86
N TRP A 112 16.18 10.78 -8.75
CA TRP A 112 16.03 10.58 -10.21
C TRP A 112 16.90 9.44 -10.74
N ASN A 113 17.93 9.03 -10.01
CA ASN A 113 18.92 8.04 -10.41
C ASN A 113 18.68 6.65 -9.78
N ALA A 114 17.44 6.38 -9.36
CA ALA A 114 16.99 5.07 -8.89
C ALA A 114 15.98 4.44 -9.86
N ASP A 115 15.82 3.12 -9.77
CA ASP A 115 14.91 2.30 -10.58
C ASP A 115 15.02 2.59 -12.09
N ASN A 116 14.07 3.34 -12.64
CA ASN A 116 13.97 3.62 -14.07
C ASN A 116 14.77 4.84 -14.54
N TRP A 117 15.52 5.48 -13.64
CA TRP A 117 16.37 6.64 -13.93
C TRP A 117 15.61 7.82 -14.53
N VAL A 118 14.36 8.00 -14.09
CA VAL A 118 13.45 9.03 -14.59
C VAL A 118 13.45 10.27 -13.68
N PRO A 119 13.21 11.48 -14.23
CA PRO A 119 13.02 12.69 -13.45
C PRO A 119 11.93 12.53 -12.39
N THR A 120 12.17 13.05 -11.18
CA THR A 120 11.16 13.07 -10.13
C THR A 120 10.09 14.12 -10.42
N ILE A 121 8.85 13.89 -9.96
CA ILE A 121 7.73 14.82 -10.13
C ILE A 121 7.35 15.45 -8.78
N ALA A 122 7.13 16.77 -8.75
CA ALA A 122 6.80 17.52 -7.55
C ALA A 122 5.98 18.77 -7.91
N PRO A 123 5.18 19.33 -6.98
CA PRO A 123 4.36 20.52 -7.25
C PRO A 123 5.20 21.76 -7.59
N SER A 124 6.45 21.83 -7.13
CA SER A 124 7.37 22.93 -7.40
C SER A 124 8.80 22.43 -7.52
N ARG A 125 9.67 23.24 -8.14
CA ARG A 125 11.10 22.94 -8.33
C ARG A 125 11.93 23.19 -7.07
N ILE A 126 11.42 22.78 -5.90
CA ILE A 126 12.05 22.98 -4.60
C ILE A 126 12.57 21.65 -4.07
N ARG A 127 13.89 21.61 -3.85
CA ARG A 127 14.58 20.44 -3.30
C ARG A 127 14.11 20.14 -1.89
N GLU A 128 13.98 18.86 -1.54
CA GLU A 128 13.95 18.45 -0.15
C GLU A 128 15.39 18.33 0.36
N HIS A 129 15.66 18.81 1.56
CA HIS A 129 17.01 18.83 2.14
C HIS A 129 17.56 17.43 2.45
N GLN A 130 16.69 16.44 2.69
CA GLN A 130 17.10 15.07 3.01
C GLN A 130 17.34 14.18 1.77
N HIS A 131 16.70 14.49 0.64
CA HIS A 131 16.82 13.73 -0.61
C HIS A 131 17.33 14.66 -1.71
N SER A 132 18.63 14.99 -1.62
CA SER A 132 19.32 16.09 -2.31
C SER A 132 19.51 15.91 -3.82
N VAL A 133 18.44 15.79 -4.60
CA VAL A 133 18.54 15.66 -6.06
C VAL A 133 17.35 16.31 -6.78
N CYS A 134 17.63 17.21 -7.74
CA CYS A 134 16.59 17.84 -8.55
C CYS A 134 17.00 17.95 -10.02
N ARG A 135 16.36 17.12 -10.84
CA ARG A 135 16.06 17.35 -12.25
C ARG A 135 14.57 17.00 -12.38
N GLN A 136 13.68 17.99 -12.38
CA GLN A 136 12.22 17.82 -12.24
C GLN A 136 11.46 18.33 -13.46
N ARG A 137 10.34 17.67 -13.78
CA ARG A 137 9.37 18.08 -14.83
C ARG A 137 8.08 18.60 -14.18
N LEU A 138 7.41 19.56 -14.83
CA LEU A 138 6.15 20.14 -14.35
C LEU A 138 5.00 19.13 -14.52
N TRP A 139 4.04 19.13 -13.59
CA TRP A 139 2.89 18.22 -13.51
C TRP A 139 1.99 18.25 -14.75
N ASP A 140 1.77 17.10 -15.40
CA ASP A 140 0.72 16.90 -16.43
C ASP A 140 0.03 15.50 -16.41
N ARG A 141 0.24 14.65 -15.39
CA ARG A 141 -0.36 13.30 -15.37
C ARG A 141 -0.92 12.88 -13.99
N LEU A 142 -2.25 12.90 -13.85
CA LEU A 142 -3.00 12.36 -12.70
C LEU A 142 -3.19 10.82 -12.72
N GLY A 143 -2.63 10.11 -13.71
CA GLY A 143 -2.96 8.71 -13.98
C GLY A 143 -2.49 7.68 -12.94
N GLY A 144 -1.39 7.93 -12.22
CA GLY A 144 -0.79 6.94 -11.32
C GLY A 144 -1.68 6.56 -10.12
N PHE A 145 -2.32 7.56 -9.50
CA PHE A 145 -3.23 7.32 -8.36
C PHE A 145 -4.51 6.61 -8.78
N HIS A 146 -5.07 6.96 -9.93
CA HIS A 146 -6.23 6.26 -10.48
C HIS A 146 -5.93 4.77 -10.72
N ASN A 147 -4.77 4.45 -11.30
CA ASN A 147 -4.38 3.06 -11.55
C ASN A 147 -4.14 2.30 -10.23
N GLY A 148 -3.40 2.87 -9.28
CA GLY A 148 -3.13 2.20 -7.99
C GLY A 148 -4.39 1.92 -7.17
N VAL A 149 -5.34 2.86 -7.13
CA VAL A 149 -6.65 2.65 -6.48
C VAL A 149 -7.46 1.57 -7.20
N PHE A 150 -7.45 1.58 -8.53
CA PHE A 150 -8.22 0.62 -9.33
C PHE A 150 -7.67 -0.81 -9.24
N LEU A 151 -6.36 -0.97 -9.11
CA LEU A 151 -5.72 -2.27 -8.90
C LEU A 151 -6.11 -2.88 -7.54
N ALA A 152 -6.16 -2.05 -6.49
CA ALA A 152 -6.63 -2.48 -5.17
C ALA A 152 -8.14 -2.81 -5.15
N ASP A 153 -8.97 -2.10 -5.92
CA ASP A 153 -10.40 -2.41 -6.05
C ASP A 153 -10.66 -3.69 -6.86
N ARG A 154 -9.91 -3.93 -7.94
CA ARG A 154 -10.04 -5.14 -8.77
C ARG A 154 -9.73 -6.43 -8.02
N SER A 155 -8.85 -6.40 -7.01
CA SER A 155 -8.62 -7.59 -6.17
C SER A 155 -9.86 -8.03 -5.39
N ASP A 156 -10.73 -7.10 -5.00
CA ASP A 156 -11.87 -7.38 -4.10
C ASP A 156 -13.15 -7.86 -4.84
N ARG A 157 -13.19 -7.73 -6.18
CA ARG A 157 -14.43 -7.99 -6.97
C ARG A 157 -14.76 -9.46 -7.24
N ARG A 158 -13.95 -10.44 -6.83
CA ARG A 158 -14.32 -11.87 -7.00
C ARG A 158 -15.43 -12.33 -6.06
N GLU A 159 -15.68 -11.66 -4.94
CA GLU A 159 -16.70 -12.06 -3.96
C GLU A 159 -18.14 -11.58 -4.28
N ARG A 160 -18.37 -10.96 -5.45
CA ARG A 160 -19.69 -10.40 -5.86
C ARG A 160 -20.21 -10.94 -7.20
N ARG A 161 -19.94 -12.19 -7.54
CA ARG A 161 -20.60 -12.92 -8.62
C ARG A 161 -21.16 -14.25 -8.13
#